data_AF-A0A7Y5PUS1-F1
#
_entry.id   AF-A0A7Y5PUS1-F1
#
_cell.length_a   1.000
_cell.length_b   1.000
_cell.length_c   1.000
_cell.angle_alpha   90.00
_cell.angle_beta   90.00
_cell.angle_gamma   90.00
#
_symmetry.space_group_name_H-M   'P 1'
#
loop_
_entity.id
_entity.type
_entity.pdbx_description
1 polymer ?
#
loop_
_entity_poly.entity_id
_entity_poly.type
_entity_poly.pdbx_seq_one_letter_code
_entity_poly.pdbx_strand_id
1 'polypeptide(L)'
;MDSQSSQSQPEPTPGLIHPPRAARAAPVRPHGEEEIGVALYQPLRTVDVVLATPERVAANVDERLGLGRLALVFLLAGVAFTVPYSCVLGIESWWRLTALYLGSTLICLPSLYVFTSYTGTRTTLGQIGVLALLIPASAAIFTLGFAPILEFLRLTMEKDSEGIGWSSISTAMLGISLAAGVLQLWRCFLGSRQQPNPLLLGLVLVVWHVVFLYVFVRMFTVLEL
;
A
#
# COMPACT_ATOMS: atom_id res chain seq x y z
N MET A 1 42.39 -76.89 4.57
CA MET A 1 42.98 -75.56 4.30
C MET A 1 41.94 -74.83 3.48
N ASP A 2 41.01 -74.16 4.15
CA ASP A 2 39.98 -73.37 3.49
C ASP A 2 39.89 -72.03 4.23
N SER A 3 40.26 -70.98 3.50
CA SER A 3 40.44 -69.62 3.97
C SER A 3 39.09 -68.96 4.27
N GLN A 4 38.84 -68.64 5.55
CA GLN A 4 37.79 -67.70 5.94
C GLN A 4 38.17 -66.30 5.49
N SER A 5 37.46 -65.76 4.51
CA SER A 5 37.49 -64.35 4.15
C SER A 5 36.38 -63.62 4.91
N SER A 6 36.76 -62.89 5.96
CA SER A 6 35.88 -61.95 6.64
C SER A 6 35.52 -60.81 5.67
N GLN A 7 34.30 -60.81 5.15
CA GLN A 7 33.71 -59.64 4.51
C GLN A 7 33.28 -58.64 5.59
N SER A 8 34.02 -57.54 5.69
CA SER A 8 33.65 -56.36 6.46
C SER A 8 32.48 -55.65 5.77
N GLN A 9 31.34 -55.65 6.45
CA GLN A 9 30.13 -54.95 6.04
C GLN A 9 30.33 -53.43 6.21
N PRO A 10 30.13 -52.58 5.19
CA PRO A 10 30.35 -51.15 5.32
C PRO A 10 29.30 -50.50 6.22
N GLU A 11 29.79 -49.66 7.12
CA GLU A 11 29.04 -48.85 8.08
C GLU A 11 28.02 -47.95 7.36
N PRO A 12 26.74 -47.93 7.77
CA PRO A 12 25.73 -47.09 7.14
C PRO A 12 26.08 -45.61 7.40
N THR A 13 26.38 -44.91 6.31
CA THR A 13 26.66 -43.47 6.33
C THR A 13 25.49 -42.73 7.02
N PRO A 14 25.74 -41.91 8.06
CA PRO A 14 24.71 -41.12 8.71
C PRO A 14 24.00 -40.27 7.66
N GLY A 15 22.73 -40.57 7.43
CA GLY A 15 21.89 -39.82 6.51
C GLY A 15 21.91 -38.36 6.92
N LEU A 16 22.50 -37.51 6.08
CA LEU A 16 22.34 -36.07 6.13
C LEU A 16 20.83 -35.79 6.16
N ILE A 17 20.34 -35.40 7.33
CA ILE A 17 19.01 -34.85 7.52
C ILE A 17 18.97 -33.59 6.65
N HIS A 18 18.48 -33.72 5.42
CA HIS A 18 18.13 -32.54 4.64
C HIS A 18 17.05 -31.81 5.45
N PRO A 19 17.29 -30.56 5.89
CA PRO A 19 16.24 -29.79 6.53
C PRO A 19 15.05 -29.76 5.56
N PRO A 20 13.81 -29.92 6.06
CA PRO A 20 12.63 -29.92 5.21
C PRO A 20 12.68 -28.64 4.39
N ARG A 21 12.85 -28.81 3.07
CA ARG A 21 12.83 -27.74 2.09
C ARG A 21 11.56 -26.95 2.37
N ALA A 22 11.71 -25.73 2.92
CA ALA A 22 10.60 -24.88 3.32
C ALA A 22 9.51 -24.96 2.24
N ALA A 23 8.33 -25.44 2.62
CA ALA A 23 7.22 -25.64 1.71
C ALA A 23 7.08 -24.37 0.88
N ARG A 24 7.30 -24.48 -0.43
CA ARG A 24 7.21 -23.36 -1.37
C ARG A 24 5.85 -22.73 -1.13
N ALA A 25 5.84 -21.50 -0.59
CA ALA A 25 4.61 -20.80 -0.24
C ALA A 25 3.64 -20.92 -1.43
N ALA A 26 2.40 -21.36 -1.15
CA ALA A 26 1.39 -21.56 -2.18
C ALA A 26 1.29 -20.32 -3.08
N PRO A 27 1.10 -20.48 -4.39
CA PRO A 27 1.01 -19.34 -5.30
C PRO A 27 -0.08 -18.37 -4.81
N VAL A 28 0.32 -17.11 -4.61
CA VAL A 28 -0.59 -16.04 -4.20
C VAL A 28 -1.69 -15.92 -5.24
N ARG A 29 -2.94 -16.12 -4.83
CA ARG A 29 -4.09 -16.03 -5.74
C ARG A 29 -4.57 -14.59 -5.83
N PRO A 30 -4.87 -14.07 -7.04
CA PRO A 30 -5.49 -12.77 -7.19
C PRO A 30 -6.85 -12.72 -6.48
N HIS A 31 -7.42 -11.52 -6.38
CA HIS A 31 -8.75 -11.33 -5.81
C HIS A 31 -9.78 -11.73 -6.85
N GLY A 32 -10.76 -12.54 -6.45
CA GLY A 32 -11.86 -12.89 -7.36
C GLY A 32 -12.69 -11.64 -7.67
N GLU A 33 -13.29 -11.57 -8.86
CA GLU A 33 -14.16 -10.46 -9.23
C GLU A 33 -15.32 -10.25 -8.25
N GLU A 34 -15.89 -11.34 -7.74
CA GLU A 34 -16.95 -11.34 -6.74
C GLU A 34 -16.44 -10.79 -5.39
N GLU A 35 -15.22 -11.14 -5.00
CA GLU A 35 -14.58 -10.66 -3.77
C GLU A 35 -14.35 -9.13 -3.82
N ILE A 36 -13.89 -8.63 -4.97
CA ILE A 36 -13.73 -7.19 -5.22
C ILE A 36 -15.09 -6.49 -5.22
N GLY A 37 -16.13 -7.12 -5.80
CA GLY A 37 -17.49 -6.59 -5.82
C GLY A 37 -18.09 -6.46 -4.41
N VAL A 38 -17.91 -7.47 -3.56
CA VAL A 38 -18.39 -7.44 -2.16
C VAL A 38 -17.68 -6.35 -1.36
N ALA A 39 -16.39 -6.09 -1.65
CA ALA A 39 -15.62 -5.02 -0.99
C ALA A 39 -16.16 -3.61 -1.27
N LEU A 40 -17.05 -3.41 -2.26
CA LEU A 40 -17.74 -2.13 -2.47
C LEU A 40 -18.83 -1.85 -1.43
N TYR A 41 -19.43 -2.90 -0.85
CA TYR A 41 -20.56 -2.80 0.06
C TYR A 41 -20.19 -3.13 1.51
N GLN A 42 -19.02 -3.73 1.75
CA GLN A 42 -18.55 -4.14 3.07
C GLN A 42 -17.25 -3.41 3.43
N PRO A 43 -17.30 -2.34 4.24
CA PRO A 43 -16.13 -1.49 4.51
C PRO A 43 -14.99 -2.26 5.19
N LEU A 44 -15.31 -3.23 6.04
CA LEU A 44 -14.31 -4.11 6.67
C LEU A 44 -13.54 -4.94 5.63
N ARG A 45 -14.22 -5.47 4.61
CA ARG A 45 -13.55 -6.20 3.53
C ARG A 45 -12.72 -5.27 2.64
N THR A 46 -13.15 -4.02 2.48
CA THR A 46 -12.34 -3.01 1.78
C THR A 46 -10.99 -2.83 2.47
N VAL A 47 -10.98 -2.76 3.81
CA VAL A 47 -9.75 -2.64 4.60
C VAL A 47 -8.83 -3.84 4.38
N ASP A 48 -9.39 -5.06 4.41
CA ASP A 48 -8.60 -6.27 4.16
C ASP A 48 -8.00 -6.30 2.74
N VAL A 49 -8.80 -5.97 1.73
CA VAL A 49 -8.35 -5.92 0.32
C VAL A 49 -7.25 -4.89 0.12
N VAL A 50 -7.35 -3.71 0.75
CA VAL A 50 -6.37 -2.63 0.59
C VAL A 50 -5.10 -2.86 1.41
N LEU A 51 -5.22 -3.29 2.67
CA LEU A 51 -4.09 -3.36 3.61
C LEU A 51 -3.51 -4.76 3.82
N ALA A 52 -4.37 -5.79 3.96
CA ALA A 52 -3.92 -7.08 4.46
C ALA A 52 -3.17 -7.90 3.42
N THR A 53 -3.49 -7.75 2.13
CA THR A 53 -2.92 -8.59 1.06
C THR A 53 -2.33 -7.79 -0.11
N PRO A 54 -1.26 -7.01 0.09
CA PRO A 54 -0.60 -6.26 -0.99
C PRO A 54 -0.09 -7.18 -2.11
N GLU A 55 0.29 -8.41 -1.78
CA GLU A 55 0.72 -9.42 -2.75
C GLU A 55 -0.42 -9.86 -3.68
N ARG A 56 -1.65 -9.93 -3.17
CA ARG A 56 -2.83 -10.26 -3.98
C ARG A 56 -3.20 -9.08 -4.88
N VAL A 57 -3.09 -7.85 -4.38
CA VAL A 57 -3.23 -6.63 -5.20
C VAL A 57 -2.19 -6.62 -6.32
N ALA A 58 -0.93 -6.90 -6.00
CA ALA A 58 0.14 -7.04 -6.99
C ALA A 58 -0.18 -8.11 -8.04
N ALA A 59 -0.71 -9.27 -7.62
CA ALA A 59 -1.13 -10.33 -8.53
C ALA A 59 -2.27 -9.89 -9.47
N ASN A 60 -3.29 -9.17 -8.98
CA ASN A 60 -4.35 -8.61 -9.85
C ASN A 60 -3.77 -7.61 -10.86
N VAL A 61 -2.82 -6.79 -10.43
CA VAL A 61 -2.14 -5.82 -11.29
C VAL A 61 -1.33 -6.56 -12.36
N ASP A 62 -0.49 -7.52 -11.98
CA ASP A 62 0.36 -8.31 -12.87
C ASP A 62 -0.47 -9.10 -13.90
N GLU A 63 -1.58 -9.71 -13.48
CA GLU A 63 -2.48 -10.51 -14.33
C GLU A 63 -3.55 -9.66 -15.06
N ARG A 64 -3.63 -8.35 -14.76
CA ARG A 64 -4.61 -7.40 -15.31
C ARG A 64 -6.07 -7.79 -15.06
N LEU A 65 -6.33 -8.45 -13.94
CA LEU A 65 -7.67 -8.91 -13.55
C LEU A 65 -8.39 -7.84 -12.74
N GLY A 66 -9.63 -7.54 -13.11
CA GLY A 66 -10.52 -6.68 -12.32
C GLY A 66 -10.04 -5.24 -12.10
N LEU A 67 -9.06 -4.75 -12.87
CA LEU A 67 -8.39 -3.46 -12.62
C LEU A 67 -9.36 -2.28 -12.45
N GLY A 68 -10.41 -2.21 -13.28
CA GLY A 68 -11.41 -1.15 -13.19
C GLY A 68 -12.21 -1.18 -11.89
N ARG A 69 -12.61 -2.37 -11.43
CA ARG A 69 -13.31 -2.55 -10.15
C ARG A 69 -12.37 -2.29 -8.98
N LEU A 70 -11.10 -2.72 -9.05
CA LEU A 70 -10.11 -2.45 -8.02
C LEU A 70 -9.83 -0.95 -7.88
N ALA A 71 -9.67 -0.25 -9.00
CA ALA A 71 -9.53 1.21 -9.03
C ALA A 71 -10.75 1.90 -8.42
N LEU A 72 -11.96 1.44 -8.75
CA LEU A 72 -13.20 1.97 -8.16
C LEU A 72 -13.24 1.74 -6.65
N VAL A 73 -12.90 0.54 -6.16
CA VAL A 73 -12.82 0.24 -4.72
C VAL A 73 -11.83 1.18 -4.04
N PHE A 74 -10.63 1.37 -4.59
CA PHE A 74 -9.61 2.25 -4.01
C PHE A 74 -10.02 3.72 -4.03
N LEU A 75 -10.65 4.17 -5.11
CA LEU A 75 -11.17 5.52 -5.22
C LEU A 75 -12.28 5.77 -4.18
N LEU A 76 -13.25 4.86 -4.09
CA LEU A 76 -14.33 4.95 -3.10
C LEU A 76 -13.81 4.85 -1.67
N ALA A 77 -12.84 3.99 -1.39
CA ALA A 77 -12.17 3.90 -0.10
C ALA A 77 -11.48 5.23 0.25
N GLY A 78 -10.73 5.81 -0.69
CA GLY A 78 -10.05 7.10 -0.53
C GLY A 78 -11.02 8.24 -0.19
N VAL A 79 -12.18 8.27 -0.83
CA VAL A 79 -13.22 9.29 -0.56
C VAL A 79 -13.97 8.99 0.74
N ALA A 80 -14.54 7.80 0.88
CA ALA A 80 -15.42 7.47 2.00
C ALA A 80 -14.70 7.46 3.35
N PHE A 81 -13.46 6.97 3.41
CA PHE A 81 -12.73 6.85 4.67
C PHE A 81 -12.04 8.15 5.11
N THR A 82 -11.90 9.14 4.21
CA THR A 82 -11.43 10.48 4.62
C THR A 82 -12.50 11.30 5.33
N VAL A 83 -13.79 11.05 5.05
CA VAL A 83 -14.92 11.83 5.60
C VAL A 83 -14.90 11.94 7.12
N PRO A 84 -14.79 10.85 7.91
CA PRO A 84 -14.87 10.96 9.37
C PRO A 84 -13.76 11.81 9.97
N TYR A 85 -12.53 11.67 9.45
CA TYR A 85 -11.41 12.50 9.90
C TYR A 85 -11.62 13.97 9.54
N SER A 86 -12.15 14.26 8.35
CA SER A 86 -12.42 15.64 7.97
C SER A 86 -13.58 16.27 8.74
N CYS A 87 -14.58 15.49 9.17
CA CYS A 87 -15.62 15.98 10.08
C CYS A 87 -15.05 16.44 11.42
N VAL A 88 -14.01 15.76 11.93
CA VAL A 88 -13.29 16.15 13.15
C VAL A 88 -12.51 17.46 12.94
N LEU A 89 -11.90 17.65 11.77
CA LEU A 89 -11.19 18.89 11.43
C LEU A 89 -12.15 20.08 11.22
N GLY A 90 -13.32 19.83 10.65
CA GLY A 90 -14.34 20.85 10.38
C GLY A 90 -15.21 20.48 9.17
N ILE A 91 -16.53 20.51 9.36
CA ILE A 91 -17.51 20.05 8.36
C ILE A 91 -17.40 20.83 7.03
N GLU A 92 -17.02 22.11 7.06
CA GLU A 92 -16.93 22.96 5.87
C GLU A 92 -15.78 22.55 4.92
N SER A 93 -14.83 21.77 5.43
CA SER A 93 -13.61 21.39 4.73
C SER A 93 -13.51 19.88 4.48
N TRP A 94 -14.65 19.17 4.48
CA TRP A 94 -14.70 17.71 4.32
C TRP A 94 -14.03 17.22 3.03
N TRP A 95 -14.07 18.02 1.98
CA TRP A 95 -13.47 17.71 0.68
C TRP A 95 -11.95 17.96 0.62
N ARG A 96 -11.39 18.77 1.54
CA ARG A 96 -9.97 19.18 1.45
C ARG A 96 -9.03 18.00 1.62
N LEU A 97 -9.34 17.08 2.54
CA LEU A 97 -8.50 15.90 2.76
C LEU A 97 -8.58 14.91 1.60
N THR A 98 -9.79 14.70 1.06
CA THR A 98 -9.98 13.90 -0.15
C THR A 98 -9.23 14.52 -1.32
N ALA A 99 -9.32 15.83 -1.51
CA ALA A 99 -8.57 16.54 -2.55
C ALA A 99 -7.06 16.44 -2.33
N LEU A 100 -6.59 16.55 -1.09
CA LEU A 100 -5.17 16.43 -0.75
C LEU A 100 -4.61 15.06 -1.17
N TYR A 101 -5.23 13.96 -0.73
CA TYR A 101 -4.74 12.62 -1.07
C TYR A 101 -5.00 12.28 -2.55
N LEU A 102 -6.25 12.40 -3.01
CA LEU A 102 -6.63 11.94 -4.33
C LEU A 102 -6.12 12.89 -5.43
N GLY A 103 -6.18 14.20 -5.19
CA GLY A 103 -5.73 15.23 -6.14
C GLY A 103 -4.22 15.19 -6.34
N SER A 104 -3.42 15.08 -5.26
CA SER A 104 -1.96 14.93 -5.41
C SER A 104 -1.59 13.66 -6.18
N THR A 105 -2.25 12.52 -5.89
CA THR A 105 -2.05 11.27 -6.63
C THR A 105 -2.43 11.42 -8.11
N LEU A 106 -3.56 12.03 -8.44
CA LEU A 106 -4.02 12.20 -9.82
C LEU A 106 -3.10 13.13 -10.62
N ILE A 107 -2.61 14.22 -10.01
CA ILE A 107 -1.64 15.14 -10.63
C ILE A 107 -0.30 14.43 -10.91
N CYS A 108 0.11 13.53 -10.02
CA CYS A 108 1.37 12.77 -10.16
C CYS A 108 1.24 11.47 -10.97
N LEU A 109 0.04 11.07 -11.38
CA LEU A 109 -0.21 9.88 -12.20
C LEU A 109 0.49 9.95 -13.58
N PRO A 110 0.37 11.03 -14.37
CA PRO A 110 1.06 11.11 -15.67
C PRO A 110 2.58 11.01 -15.54
N SER A 111 3.19 11.60 -14.50
CA SER A 111 4.64 11.47 -14.29
C SER A 111 5.04 10.04 -13.91
N LEU A 112 4.22 9.36 -13.09
CA LEU A 112 4.43 7.94 -12.78
C LEU A 112 4.42 7.09 -14.05
N TYR A 113 3.44 7.32 -14.94
CA TYR A 113 3.34 6.62 -16.22
C TYR A 113 4.59 6.80 -17.10
N VAL A 114 5.10 8.03 -17.21
CA VAL A 114 6.33 8.31 -17.97
C VAL A 114 7.53 7.59 -17.36
N PHE A 115 7.67 7.65 -16.04
CA PHE A 115 8.78 7.02 -15.31
C PHE A 115 8.76 5.49 -15.40
N THR A 116 7.61 4.85 -15.27
CA THR A 116 7.50 3.40 -15.48
C THR A 116 7.73 2.99 -16.94
N SER A 117 7.37 3.85 -17.89
CA SER A 117 7.65 3.60 -19.31
C SER A 117 9.15 3.70 -19.61
N TYR A 118 9.85 4.64 -18.96
CA TYR A 118 11.29 4.82 -19.08
C TYR A 118 12.11 3.59 -18.64
N THR A 119 11.62 2.87 -17.63
CA THR A 119 12.28 1.64 -17.13
C THR A 119 12.12 0.43 -18.06
N GLY A 120 11.41 0.57 -19.18
CA GLY A 120 11.20 -0.50 -20.17
C GLY A 120 10.10 -1.50 -19.79
N THR A 121 9.41 -1.29 -18.67
CA THR A 121 8.28 -2.12 -18.24
C THR A 121 7.04 -1.83 -19.09
N ARG A 122 6.41 -2.88 -19.63
CA ARG A 122 5.16 -2.78 -20.41
C ARG A 122 3.93 -2.67 -19.48
N THR A 123 3.89 -1.62 -18.68
CA THR A 123 2.79 -1.37 -17.74
C THR A 123 1.70 -0.54 -18.42
N THR A 124 0.45 -0.97 -18.28
CA THR A 124 -0.72 -0.24 -18.80
C THR A 124 -1.13 0.90 -17.86
N LEU A 125 -1.82 1.91 -18.40
CA LEU A 125 -2.33 3.02 -17.60
C LEU A 125 -3.24 2.55 -16.46
N GLY A 126 -4.05 1.50 -16.67
CA GLY A 126 -4.91 0.92 -15.64
C GLY A 126 -4.14 0.30 -14.48
N GLN A 127 -3.06 -0.43 -14.76
CA GLN A 127 -2.17 -1.00 -13.73
C GLN A 127 -1.55 0.12 -12.87
N ILE A 128 -1.06 1.18 -13.52
CA ILE A 128 -0.47 2.33 -12.84
C ILE A 128 -1.50 3.10 -12.03
N GLY A 129 -2.70 3.30 -12.57
CA GLY A 129 -3.78 3.98 -11.87
C GLY A 129 -4.18 3.24 -10.60
N VAL A 130 -4.31 1.91 -10.66
CA VAL A 130 -4.60 1.07 -9.49
C VAL A 130 -3.50 1.18 -8.44
N LEU A 131 -2.24 1.06 -8.86
CA LEU A 131 -1.08 1.20 -7.96
C LEU A 131 -1.01 2.60 -7.33
N ALA A 132 -1.24 3.65 -8.12
CA ALA A 132 -1.25 5.03 -7.63
C ALA A 132 -2.37 5.24 -6.60
N LEU A 133 -3.59 4.75 -6.90
CA LEU A 133 -4.76 4.83 -6.02
C LEU A 133 -4.63 4.04 -4.72
N LEU A 134 -3.67 3.10 -4.64
CA LEU A 134 -3.37 2.38 -3.42
C LEU A 134 -2.88 3.33 -2.31
N ILE A 135 -2.09 4.37 -2.65
CA ILE A 135 -1.62 5.37 -1.68
C ILE A 135 -2.79 6.11 -1.01
N PRO A 136 -3.69 6.81 -1.73
CA PRO A 136 -4.79 7.53 -1.10
C PRO A 136 -5.79 6.59 -0.43
N ALA A 137 -6.02 5.39 -0.96
CA ALA A 137 -6.92 4.41 -0.34
C ALA A 137 -6.42 3.93 1.02
N SER A 138 -5.15 3.54 1.10
CA SER A 138 -4.53 3.10 2.35
C SER A 138 -4.38 4.25 3.34
N ALA A 139 -3.94 5.43 2.90
CA ALA A 139 -3.88 6.62 3.73
C ALA A 139 -5.26 6.95 4.34
N ALA A 140 -6.32 6.91 3.54
CA ALA A 140 -7.69 7.15 4.02
C ALA A 140 -8.15 6.13 5.08
N ILE A 141 -7.76 4.86 4.96
CA ILE A 141 -8.05 3.86 6.00
C ILE A 141 -7.31 4.17 7.29
N PHE A 142 -6.04 4.59 7.22
CA PHE A 142 -5.30 5.00 8.41
C PHE A 142 -5.89 6.26 9.05
N THR A 143 -6.31 7.25 8.26
CA THR A 143 -6.98 8.45 8.80
C THR A 143 -8.31 8.10 9.44
N LEU A 144 -9.08 7.16 8.89
CA LEU A 144 -10.27 6.62 9.55
C LEU A 144 -9.94 6.06 10.94
N GLY A 145 -8.86 5.28 11.06
CA GLY A 145 -8.39 4.76 12.36
C GLY A 145 -7.94 5.85 13.34
N PHE A 146 -7.40 6.95 12.83
CA PHE A 146 -6.98 8.10 13.63
C PHE A 146 -8.10 9.06 14.00
N ALA A 147 -9.24 9.04 13.30
CA ALA A 147 -10.38 9.92 13.56
C ALA A 147 -10.85 9.92 15.04
N PRO A 148 -11.11 8.77 15.71
CA PRO A 148 -11.51 8.78 17.12
C PRO A 148 -10.41 9.28 18.06
N ILE A 149 -9.14 9.06 17.73
CA ILE A 149 -8.00 9.53 18.52
C ILE A 149 -7.92 11.06 18.43
N LEU A 150 -8.07 11.60 17.24
CA LEU A 150 -8.05 13.05 17.02
C LEU A 150 -9.24 13.74 17.70
N GLU A 151 -10.44 13.14 17.64
CA GLU A 151 -11.62 13.68 18.33
C GLU A 151 -11.40 13.71 19.84
N PHE A 152 -10.83 12.64 20.42
CA PHE A 152 -10.47 12.63 21.84
C PHE A 152 -9.46 13.71 22.20
N LEU A 153 -8.41 13.90 21.39
CA LEU A 153 -7.43 14.97 21.60
C LEU A 153 -8.04 16.36 21.50
N ARG A 154 -8.95 16.56 20.54
CA ARG A 154 -9.69 17.82 20.37
C ARG A 154 -10.54 18.17 21.60
N LEU A 155 -11.13 17.16 22.24
CA LEU A 155 -11.95 17.34 23.45
C LEU A 155 -11.11 17.55 24.72
N THR A 156 -9.87 17.06 24.74
CA THR A 156 -9.03 17.04 25.96
C THR A 156 -7.93 18.09 25.98
N MET A 157 -7.52 18.61 24.82
CA MET A 157 -6.48 19.63 24.72
C MET A 157 -7.09 21.02 24.57
N GLU A 158 -6.53 21.98 25.31
CA GLU A 158 -6.88 23.39 25.21
C GLU A 158 -6.35 23.97 23.89
N LYS A 159 -7.13 24.86 23.26
CA LYS A 159 -6.86 25.35 21.90
C LYS A 159 -5.56 26.15 21.78
N ASP A 160 -5.06 26.71 22.90
CA ASP A 160 -3.98 27.69 22.99
C ASP A 160 -2.84 27.28 23.96
N SER A 161 -2.54 25.99 24.10
CA SER A 161 -1.34 25.59 24.85
C SER A 161 -0.08 25.90 24.03
N GLU A 162 0.80 26.78 24.55
CA GLU A 162 2.04 27.33 23.94
C GLU A 162 3.09 26.31 23.42
N GLY A 163 2.82 25.00 23.43
CA GLY A 163 3.76 23.96 23.03
C GLY A 163 3.33 23.15 21.80
N ILE A 164 2.38 22.24 21.98
CA ILE A 164 1.92 21.29 20.95
C ILE A 164 0.41 21.36 20.89
N GLY A 165 -0.12 22.14 19.95
CA GLY A 165 -1.55 22.17 19.69
C GLY A 165 -2.03 20.88 19.01
N TRP A 166 -3.32 20.59 19.14
CA TRP A 166 -3.98 19.46 18.48
C TRP A 166 -3.77 19.45 16.94
N SER A 167 -3.58 20.63 16.34
CA SER A 167 -3.27 20.80 14.91
C SER A 167 -1.94 20.12 14.53
N SER A 168 -0.88 20.31 15.31
CA SER A 168 0.43 19.70 15.04
C SER A 168 0.36 18.17 15.11
N ILE A 169 -0.43 17.63 16.04
CA ILE A 169 -0.66 16.18 16.17
C ILE A 169 -1.45 15.66 14.95
N SER A 170 -2.48 16.39 14.53
CA SER A 170 -3.22 16.07 13.30
C SER A 170 -2.29 16.01 12.08
N THR A 171 -1.45 17.03 11.87
CA THR A 171 -0.48 17.04 10.77
C THR A 171 0.47 15.84 10.83
N ALA A 172 0.95 15.47 12.04
CA ALA A 172 1.79 14.29 12.22
C ALA A 172 1.04 12.99 11.87
N MET A 173 -0.22 12.84 12.29
CA MET A 173 -1.06 11.69 11.95
C MET A 173 -1.32 11.58 10.45
N LEU A 174 -1.58 12.70 9.77
CA LEU A 174 -1.72 12.74 8.31
C LEU A 174 -0.42 12.33 7.61
N GLY A 175 0.73 12.78 8.11
CA GLY A 175 2.05 12.38 7.62
C GLY A 175 2.32 10.88 7.79
N ILE A 176 1.99 10.32 8.96
CA ILE A 176 2.12 8.87 9.23
C ILE A 176 1.21 8.08 8.30
N SER A 177 -0.04 8.51 8.12
CA SER A 177 -1.00 7.89 7.21
C SER A 177 -0.48 7.89 5.77
N LEU A 178 0.05 9.02 5.29
CA LEU A 178 0.66 9.11 3.96
C LEU A 178 1.85 8.15 3.82
N ALA A 179 2.73 8.13 4.82
CA ALA A 179 3.89 7.25 4.84
C ALA A 179 3.46 5.78 4.79
N ALA A 180 2.42 5.40 5.53
CA ALA A 180 1.88 4.05 5.50
C ALA A 180 1.35 3.68 4.11
N GLY A 181 0.72 4.62 3.40
CA GLY A 181 0.27 4.37 2.02
C GLY A 181 1.39 4.25 1.00
N VAL A 182 2.45 5.06 1.15
CA VAL A 182 3.69 4.91 0.37
C VAL A 182 4.36 3.56 0.64
N LEU A 183 4.43 3.13 1.90
CA LEU A 183 4.96 1.82 2.27
C LEU A 183 4.11 0.68 1.69
N GLN A 184 2.78 0.83 1.66
CA GLN A 184 1.89 -0.16 1.06
C GLN A 184 2.12 -0.30 -0.45
N LEU A 185 2.35 0.81 -1.15
CA LEU A 185 2.75 0.79 -2.55
C LEU A 185 4.08 0.05 -2.74
N TRP A 186 5.08 0.35 -1.92
CA TRP A 186 6.37 -0.35 -1.94
C TRP A 186 6.22 -1.85 -1.72
N ARG A 187 5.39 -2.28 -0.74
CA ARG A 187 5.11 -3.71 -0.50
C ARG A 187 4.47 -4.37 -1.73
N CYS A 188 3.56 -3.68 -2.41
CA CYS A 188 2.95 -4.17 -3.65
C CYS A 188 3.98 -4.29 -4.78
N PHE A 189 4.87 -3.31 -4.92
CA PHE A 189 5.94 -3.32 -5.93
C PHE A 189 6.97 -4.42 -5.69
N LEU A 190 7.40 -4.66 -4.44
CA LEU A 190 8.31 -5.75 -4.11
C LEU A 190 7.69 -7.14 -4.31
N GLY A 191 6.36 -7.25 -4.16
CA GLY A 191 5.63 -8.51 -4.39
C GLY A 191 5.42 -8.85 -5.87
N SER A 192 5.53 -7.87 -6.77
CA SER A 192 5.32 -8.07 -8.22
C SER A 192 6.46 -8.88 -8.84
N ARG A 193 6.10 -9.91 -9.62
CA ARG A 193 7.06 -10.86 -10.20
C ARG A 193 7.51 -10.50 -11.62
N GLN A 194 6.90 -9.50 -12.24
CA GLN A 194 7.12 -9.17 -13.66
C GLN A 194 8.26 -8.16 -13.90
N GLN A 195 9.11 -7.88 -12.92
CA GLN A 195 10.08 -6.80 -13.03
C GLN A 195 11.45 -7.27 -13.53
N PRO A 196 11.91 -6.80 -14.71
CA PRO A 196 13.20 -7.19 -15.25
C PRO A 196 14.37 -6.57 -14.46
N ASN A 197 14.19 -5.39 -13.84
CA ASN A 197 15.22 -4.65 -13.11
C ASN A 197 14.66 -3.97 -11.85
N PRO A 198 14.56 -4.66 -10.70
CA PRO A 198 13.94 -4.10 -9.50
C PRO A 198 14.70 -2.90 -8.91
N LEU A 199 16.02 -2.83 -9.10
CA LEU A 199 16.85 -1.71 -8.62
C LEU A 199 16.57 -0.41 -9.38
N LEU A 200 16.54 -0.45 -10.72
CA LEU A 200 16.27 0.73 -11.53
C LEU A 200 14.87 1.26 -11.28
N LEU A 201 13.89 0.35 -11.20
CA LEU A 201 12.52 0.73 -10.90
C LEU A 201 12.40 1.30 -9.49
N GLY A 202 13.05 0.70 -8.49
CA GLY A 202 13.12 1.24 -7.13
C GLY A 202 13.67 2.67 -7.09
N LEU A 203 14.77 2.94 -7.80
CA LEU A 203 15.36 4.28 -7.89
C LEU A 203 14.39 5.28 -8.54
N VAL A 204 13.81 4.92 -9.67
CA VAL A 204 12.83 5.75 -10.38
C VAL A 204 11.61 6.01 -9.51
N LEU A 205 11.15 5.01 -8.76
CA LEU A 205 10.06 5.12 -7.82
C LEU A 205 10.42 6.06 -6.66
N VAL A 206 11.64 6.02 -6.11
CA VAL A 206 12.11 6.98 -5.10
C VAL A 206 12.07 8.41 -5.64
N VAL A 207 12.60 8.63 -6.85
CA VAL A 207 12.57 9.96 -7.50
C VAL A 207 11.14 10.45 -7.67
N TRP A 208 10.24 9.57 -8.11
CA TRP A 208 8.82 9.89 -8.21
C TRP A 208 8.20 10.24 -6.84
N HIS A 209 8.53 9.51 -5.78
CA HIS A 209 8.04 9.81 -4.44
C HIS A 209 8.51 11.19 -3.95
N VAL A 210 9.74 11.61 -4.27
CA VAL A 210 10.21 12.97 -3.95
C VAL A 210 9.33 14.02 -4.63
N VAL A 211 9.00 13.83 -5.92
CA VAL A 211 8.10 14.73 -6.67
C VAL A 211 6.69 14.70 -6.07
N PHE A 212 6.16 13.51 -5.79
CA PHE A 212 4.85 13.33 -5.18
C PHE A 212 4.74 14.01 -3.82
N LEU A 213 5.74 13.82 -2.94
CA LEU A 213 5.80 14.48 -1.63
C LEU A 213 5.90 16.00 -1.76
N TYR A 214 6.65 16.51 -2.73
CA TYR A 214 6.70 17.93 -3.01
C TYR A 214 5.32 18.48 -3.40
N VAL A 215 4.62 17.83 -4.34
CA VAL A 215 3.26 18.22 -4.75
C VAL A 215 2.28 18.11 -3.59
N PHE A 216 2.38 17.04 -2.79
CA PHE A 216 1.55 16.82 -1.61
C PHE A 216 1.72 17.95 -0.58
N VAL A 217 2.96 18.30 -0.22
CA VAL A 217 3.26 19.40 0.71
C VAL A 217 2.77 20.73 0.16
N ARG A 218 2.96 21.00 -1.14
CA ARG A 218 2.44 22.23 -1.76
C ARG A 218 0.92 22.29 -1.70
N MET A 219 0.23 21.18 -1.96
CA MET A 219 -1.22 21.10 -1.89
C MET A 219 -1.73 21.21 -0.45
N PHE A 220 -1.01 20.64 0.53
CA PHE A 220 -1.27 20.78 1.95
C PHE A 220 -1.27 22.25 2.38
N THR A 221 -0.24 23.01 1.98
CA THR A 221 -0.15 24.46 2.26
C THR A 221 -1.26 25.25 1.58
N VAL A 222 -1.61 24.93 0.32
CA VAL A 222 -2.66 25.63 -0.43
C VAL A 222 -4.06 25.41 0.18
N LEU A 223 -4.30 24.24 0.77
CA LEU A 223 -5.56 23.89 1.38
C LEU A 223 -5.65 24.30 2.87
N GLU A 224 -4.60 24.92 3.41
CA GLU A 224 -4.52 25.41 4.79
C GLU A 224 -4.87 24.32 5.82
N LEU A 225 -4.28 23.13 5.68
CA LEU A 225 -4.36 22.03 6.66
C LEU A 225 -3.19 22.02 7.65
#